data_AF-A0A9P5S1V4-F1
#
_entry.id   AF-A0A9P5S1V4-F1
#
_cell.length_a   1.000
_cell.length_b   1.000
_cell.length_c   1.000
_cell.angle_alpha   90.00
_cell.angle_beta   90.00
_cell.angle_gamma   90.00
#
_symmetry.space_group_name_H-M   'P 1'
#
loop_
_entity.id
_entity.type
_entity.pdbx_description
1 polymer ?
#
loop_
_entity_poly.entity_id
_entity_poly.type
_entity_poly.pdbx_seq_one_letter_code
_entity_poly.pdbx_strand_id
1 'polypeptide(L)'
;TLGDLYDLAQKDHISKVMLEEKVFKTWHSGRVVLMGDACHKLHPSGGHGAVTAMHDAIALANLLYALPSNTGEEVTRIFEEYQAERLPAVQVSFKNSQLMSKFMEKSFFGAIILFLITHMPMWLWRLALAQTVKIRPQVGFLTNIPLRGTVVPIISPSEQKARGEFEQRQQQRGASWV
;
A
#
# COMPACT_ATOMS: atom_id res chain seq x y z
N THR A 1 -13.25 1.95 29.65
CA THR A 1 -12.70 2.61 28.44
C THR A 1 -11.25 2.21 28.25
N LEU A 2 -10.58 2.58 27.14
CA LEU A 2 -9.13 2.34 26.99
C LEU A 2 -8.32 3.04 28.10
N GLY A 3 -8.82 4.15 28.63
CA GLY A 3 -8.23 4.85 29.78
C GLY A 3 -8.24 3.99 31.04
N ASP A 4 -9.38 3.37 31.36
CA ASP A 4 -9.49 2.52 32.56
C ASP A 4 -8.54 1.31 32.49
N LEU A 5 -8.34 0.73 31.30
CA LEU A 5 -7.35 -0.34 31.09
C LEU A 5 -5.91 0.16 31.31
N TYR A 6 -5.60 1.39 30.90
CA TYR A 6 -4.30 2.02 31.11
C TYR A 6 -4.02 2.34 32.59
N ASP A 7 -5.08 2.71 33.33
CA ASP A 7 -4.99 3.02 34.76
C ASP A 7 -4.80 1.76 35.60
N LEU A 8 -5.45 0.65 35.20
CA LEU A 8 -5.31 -0.67 35.84
C LEU A 8 -4.00 -1.40 35.46
N ALA A 9 -3.37 -1.05 34.35
CA ALA A 9 -2.14 -1.70 33.89
C ALA A 9 -0.95 -1.33 34.78
N GLN A 10 -0.16 -2.34 35.16
CA GLN A 10 1.11 -2.14 35.85
C GLN A 10 2.07 -1.38 34.93
N LYS A 11 2.71 -0.32 35.45
CA LYS A 11 3.44 0.66 34.63
C LYS A 11 4.69 0.10 33.95
N ASP A 12 5.27 -0.94 34.52
CA ASP A 12 6.37 -1.74 33.97
C ASP A 12 5.97 -2.54 32.71
N HIS A 13 4.68 -2.80 32.50
CA HIS A 13 4.16 -3.41 31.27
C HIS A 13 3.80 -2.40 30.18
N ILE A 14 3.99 -1.09 30.42
CA ILE A 14 3.63 -0.03 29.49
C ILE A 14 4.89 0.52 28.83
N SER A 15 5.04 0.25 27.55
CA SER A 15 6.08 0.88 26.73
C SER A 15 5.52 2.01 25.89
N LYS A 16 6.21 3.17 25.90
CA LYS A 16 5.92 4.28 24.98
C LYS A 16 6.74 4.08 23.71
N VAL A 17 6.06 3.93 22.58
CA VAL A 17 6.70 3.86 21.27
C VAL A 17 6.70 5.27 20.67
N MET A 18 7.89 5.79 20.38
CA MET A 18 8.02 7.04 19.63
C MET A 18 7.58 6.81 18.19
N LEU A 19 6.61 7.61 17.76
CA LEU A 19 6.10 7.57 16.40
C LEU A 19 7.05 8.36 15.49
N GLU A 20 7.98 7.64 14.88
CA GLU A 20 8.83 8.20 13.84
C GLU A 20 8.17 8.01 12.49
N GLU A 21 8.25 9.04 11.67
CA GLU A 21 7.70 9.07 10.32
C GLU A 21 8.82 9.31 9.32
N LYS A 22 8.94 8.43 8.31
CA LYS A 22 9.97 8.58 7.29
C LYS A 22 9.60 7.85 6.01
N VAL A 23 9.82 8.50 4.87
CA VAL A 23 9.93 7.82 3.57
C VAL A 23 11.38 7.94 3.12
N PHE A 24 12.05 6.81 2.92
CA PHE A 24 13.46 6.78 2.48
C PHE A 24 13.56 7.05 0.98
N LYS A 25 14.69 7.61 0.56
CA LYS A 25 14.95 7.94 -0.86
C LYS A 25 15.48 6.73 -1.67
N THR A 26 16.15 5.81 -1.00
CA THR A 26 16.82 4.66 -1.61
C THR A 26 16.13 3.40 -1.12
N TRP A 27 15.52 2.64 -2.02
CA TRP A 27 14.78 1.42 -1.66
C TRP A 27 15.51 0.15 -2.06
N HIS A 28 16.62 0.24 -2.77
CA HIS A 28 17.39 -0.92 -3.19
C HIS A 28 18.89 -0.59 -3.30
N SER A 29 19.70 -1.63 -3.26
CA SER A 29 21.13 -1.58 -3.56
C SER A 29 21.60 -2.95 -4.02
N GLY A 30 22.15 -3.03 -5.23
CA GLY A 30 22.51 -4.30 -5.86
C GLY A 30 21.31 -5.25 -5.92
N ARG A 31 21.44 -6.40 -5.25
CA ARG A 31 20.39 -7.46 -5.19
C ARG A 31 19.54 -7.39 -3.93
N VAL A 32 19.63 -6.31 -3.15
CA VAL A 32 18.85 -6.10 -1.93
C VAL A 32 17.80 -5.04 -2.20
N VAL A 33 16.55 -5.31 -1.80
CA VAL A 33 15.41 -4.40 -1.91
C VAL A 33 14.68 -4.30 -0.58
N LEU A 34 14.15 -3.11 -0.29
CA LEU A 34 13.39 -2.77 0.91
C LEU A 34 11.91 -2.59 0.55
N MET A 35 11.03 -2.99 1.46
CA MET A 35 9.58 -2.86 1.33
C MET A 35 8.92 -2.63 2.68
N GLY A 36 7.71 -2.07 2.68
CA GLY A 36 6.97 -1.75 3.90
C GLY A 36 7.72 -0.78 4.81
N ASP A 37 7.62 -1.00 6.13
CA ASP A 37 8.23 -0.14 7.16
C ASP A 37 9.76 0.02 7.01
N ALA A 38 10.43 -0.89 6.29
CA ALA A 38 11.87 -0.78 6.00
C ALA A 38 12.21 0.39 5.05
N CYS A 39 11.30 0.79 4.16
CA CYS A 39 11.50 1.92 3.24
C CYS A 39 10.49 3.07 3.44
N HIS A 40 9.39 2.84 4.16
CA HIS A 40 8.46 3.89 4.56
C HIS A 40 7.73 3.58 5.87
N LYS A 41 7.96 4.41 6.88
CA LYS A 41 7.26 4.40 8.16
C LYS A 41 6.22 5.51 8.16
N LEU A 42 4.94 5.13 8.15
CA LEU A 42 3.80 6.04 8.09
C LEU A 42 3.22 6.29 9.50
N HIS A 43 2.59 7.45 9.71
CA HIS A 43 1.90 7.71 10.97
C HIS A 43 0.73 6.71 11.18
N PRO A 44 0.60 6.08 12.36
CA PRO A 44 -0.39 5.03 12.58
C PRO A 44 -1.84 5.52 12.52
N SER A 45 -2.11 6.81 12.74
CA SER A 45 -3.48 7.37 12.65
C SER A 45 -4.12 7.18 11.28
N GLY A 46 -3.32 7.03 10.22
CA GLY A 46 -3.84 6.77 8.88
C GLY A 46 -4.23 5.31 8.65
N GLY A 47 -3.75 4.36 9.45
CA GLY A 47 -4.02 2.93 9.27
C GLY A 47 -3.46 2.34 7.95
N HIS A 48 -2.58 3.06 7.25
CA HIS A 48 -2.12 2.69 5.91
C HIS A 48 -0.82 1.87 5.85
N GLY A 49 -0.10 1.69 6.97
CA GLY A 49 1.21 1.02 6.98
C GLY A 49 1.17 -0.39 6.39
N ALA A 50 0.36 -1.27 6.99
CA ALA A 50 0.23 -2.66 6.55
C ALA A 50 -0.30 -2.78 5.11
N VAL A 51 -1.29 -1.97 4.73
CA VAL A 51 -1.85 -1.98 3.36
C VAL A 51 -0.80 -1.55 2.34
N THR A 52 -0.01 -0.52 2.66
CA THR A 52 1.07 -0.04 1.78
C THR A 52 2.16 -1.11 1.63
N ALA A 53 2.54 -1.78 2.72
CA ALA A 53 3.49 -2.89 2.69
C ALA A 53 2.98 -4.10 1.88
N MET A 54 1.68 -4.42 1.95
CA MET A 54 1.08 -5.46 1.11
C MET A 54 1.11 -5.09 -0.38
N HIS A 55 0.80 -3.83 -0.72
CA HIS A 55 0.89 -3.37 -2.11
C HIS A 55 2.32 -3.42 -2.64
N ASP A 56 3.33 -3.14 -1.80
CA ASP A 56 4.72 -3.31 -2.17
C ASP A 56 5.07 -4.77 -2.47
N ALA A 57 4.59 -5.69 -1.61
CA ALA A 57 4.80 -7.13 -1.79
C ALA A 57 4.25 -7.60 -3.13
N ILE A 58 3.05 -7.15 -3.49
CA ILE A 58 2.36 -7.50 -4.73
C ILE A 58 3.13 -6.95 -5.94
N ALA A 59 3.51 -5.68 -5.91
CA ALA A 59 4.25 -5.05 -7.01
C ALA A 59 5.61 -5.73 -7.24
N LEU A 60 6.35 -5.99 -6.15
CA LEU A 60 7.63 -6.68 -6.23
C LEU A 60 7.49 -8.12 -6.73
N ALA A 61 6.51 -8.87 -6.23
CA ALA A 61 6.23 -10.25 -6.69
C ALA A 61 5.89 -10.30 -8.19
N ASN A 62 5.09 -9.34 -8.66
CA ASN A 62 4.74 -9.23 -10.08
C ASN A 62 5.96 -8.95 -10.95
N LEU A 63 6.80 -7.98 -10.55
CA LEU A 63 8.01 -7.62 -11.29
C LEU A 63 9.05 -8.75 -11.29
N LEU A 64 9.20 -9.46 -10.18
CA LEU A 64 10.05 -10.66 -10.09
C LEU A 64 9.54 -11.80 -10.97
N TYR A 65 8.24 -12.01 -11.04
CA TYR A 65 7.65 -13.04 -11.91
C TYR A 65 7.90 -12.74 -13.40
N ALA A 66 7.81 -11.46 -13.76
CA ALA A 66 8.03 -10.96 -15.11
C ALA A 66 9.52 -10.73 -15.45
N LEU A 67 10.44 -11.09 -14.54
CA LEU A 67 11.87 -10.88 -14.75
C LEU A 67 12.38 -11.77 -15.90
N PRO A 68 12.94 -11.20 -16.99
CA PRO A 68 13.40 -12.00 -18.13
C PRO A 68 14.63 -12.84 -17.83
N SER A 69 15.54 -12.31 -17.00
CA SER A 69 16.77 -13.01 -16.60
C SER A 69 17.27 -12.51 -15.25
N ASN A 70 18.00 -13.36 -14.52
CA ASN A 70 18.51 -13.04 -13.18
C ASN A 70 19.87 -12.29 -13.22
N THR A 71 20.10 -11.44 -14.23
CA THR A 71 21.32 -10.61 -14.29
C THR A 71 21.23 -9.46 -13.29
N GLY A 72 22.38 -8.93 -12.85
CA GLY A 72 22.40 -7.83 -11.89
C GLY A 72 21.73 -6.56 -12.42
N GLU A 73 21.89 -6.27 -13.71
CA GLU A 73 21.29 -5.12 -14.40
C GLU A 73 19.76 -5.24 -14.46
N GLU A 74 19.25 -6.41 -14.85
CA GLU A 74 17.80 -6.68 -14.90
C GLU A 74 17.16 -6.61 -13.52
N VAL A 75 17.82 -7.17 -12.49
CA VAL A 75 17.36 -7.06 -11.11
C VAL A 75 17.33 -5.60 -10.63
N THR A 76 18.36 -4.82 -10.98
CA THR A 76 18.40 -3.39 -10.63
C THR A 76 17.26 -2.64 -11.32
N ARG A 77 17.03 -2.91 -12.61
CA ARG A 77 15.94 -2.30 -13.40
C ARG A 77 14.58 -2.54 -12.77
N ILE A 78 14.26 -3.78 -12.39
CA ILE A 78 12.95 -4.06 -11.78
C ILE A 78 12.80 -3.39 -10.39
N PHE A 79 13.89 -3.20 -9.64
CA PHE A 79 13.84 -2.50 -8.36
C PHE A 79 13.62 -0.99 -8.54
N GLU A 80 14.19 -0.39 -9.58
CA GLU A 80 13.92 0.99 -9.98
C GLU A 80 12.46 1.17 -10.41
N GLU A 81 11.93 0.23 -11.22
CA GLU A 81 10.53 0.22 -11.63
C GLU A 81 9.58 0.08 -10.42
N TYR A 82 9.90 -0.83 -9.50
CA TYR A 82 9.17 -1.01 -8.24
C TYR A 82 9.12 0.31 -7.44
N GLN A 83 10.27 0.96 -7.25
CA GLN A 83 10.32 2.23 -6.54
C GLN A 83 9.52 3.33 -7.26
N ALA A 84 9.64 3.41 -8.60
CA ALA A 84 8.92 4.40 -9.40
C ALA A 84 7.40 4.22 -9.35
N GLU A 85 6.91 2.98 -9.34
CA GLU A 85 5.49 2.66 -9.22
C GLU A 85 4.94 2.97 -7.83
N ARG A 86 5.68 2.60 -6.78
CA ARG A 86 5.18 2.60 -5.40
C ARG A 86 5.37 3.94 -4.68
N LEU A 87 6.49 4.63 -4.91
CA LEU A 87 6.83 5.85 -4.17
C LEU A 87 5.74 6.93 -4.21
N PRO A 88 5.08 7.24 -5.36
CA PRO A 88 4.02 8.25 -5.39
C PRO A 88 2.84 7.90 -4.48
N ALA A 89 2.39 6.62 -4.50
CA ALA A 89 1.29 6.14 -3.68
C ALA A 89 1.64 6.22 -2.18
N VAL A 90 2.87 5.83 -1.82
CA VAL A 90 3.37 5.92 -0.45
C VAL A 90 3.44 7.37 0.03
N GLN A 91 3.89 8.30 -0.80
CA GLN A 91 3.94 9.72 -0.46
C GLN A 91 2.54 10.32 -0.21
N VAL A 92 1.53 9.90 -0.98
CA VAL A 92 0.14 10.30 -0.74
C VAL A 92 -0.34 9.76 0.61
N SER A 93 -0.13 8.46 0.89
CA SER A 93 -0.50 7.87 2.18
C SER A 93 0.24 8.52 3.36
N PHE A 94 1.51 8.88 3.18
CA PHE A 94 2.30 9.58 4.18
C PHE A 94 1.70 10.94 4.53
N LYS A 95 1.43 11.78 3.52
CA LYS A 95 0.81 13.10 3.70
C LYS A 95 -0.59 12.99 4.31
N ASN A 96 -1.39 12.03 3.85
CA ASN A 96 -2.73 11.80 4.38
C ASN A 96 -2.70 11.37 5.86
N SER A 97 -1.72 10.55 6.25
CA SER A 97 -1.57 10.09 7.62
C SER A 97 -1.15 11.24 8.56
N GLN A 98 -0.28 12.13 8.10
CA GLN A 98 0.05 13.37 8.82
C GLN A 98 -1.13 14.30 8.98
N LEU A 99 -1.91 14.49 7.91
CA LEU A 99 -3.10 15.33 7.95
C LEU A 99 -4.14 14.76 8.92
N MET A 100 -4.36 13.45 8.89
CA MET A 100 -5.26 12.77 9.81
C MET A 100 -4.79 12.89 11.27
N SER A 101 -3.48 12.80 11.51
CA SER A 101 -2.91 13.04 12.85
C SER A 101 -3.28 14.41 13.40
N LYS A 102 -3.11 15.47 12.59
CA LYS A 102 -3.47 16.85 12.95
C LYS A 102 -4.98 17.02 13.21
N PHE A 103 -5.83 16.30 12.49
CA PHE A 103 -7.28 16.33 12.74
C PHE A 103 -7.68 15.61 14.03
N MET A 104 -6.93 14.59 14.43
CA MET A 104 -7.16 13.82 15.65
C MET A 104 -6.58 14.48 16.91
N GLU A 105 -5.74 15.52 16.76
CA GLU A 105 -5.37 16.39 17.87
C GLU A 105 -6.64 17.05 18.44
N LYS A 106 -6.77 17.05 19.78
CA LYS A 106 -7.92 17.62 20.51
C LYS A 106 -7.96 19.14 20.40
N SER A 107 -8.27 19.63 19.20
CA SER A 107 -8.39 21.04 18.85
C SER A 107 -9.83 21.39 18.54
N PHE A 108 -10.17 22.67 18.68
CA PHE A 108 -11.48 23.20 18.29
C PHE A 108 -11.80 22.90 16.81
N PHE A 109 -10.79 22.99 15.94
CA PHE A 109 -10.92 22.63 14.52
C PHE A 109 -11.21 21.15 14.31
N GLY A 110 -10.57 20.25 15.07
CA GLY A 110 -10.84 18.81 15.03
C GLY A 110 -12.30 18.48 15.35
N ALA A 111 -12.89 19.16 16.33
CA ALA A 111 -14.31 18.99 16.68
C ALA A 111 -15.26 19.43 15.55
N ILE A 112 -14.97 20.55 14.88
CA ILE A 112 -15.74 21.01 13.71
C ILE A 112 -15.64 20.00 12.57
N ILE A 113 -14.44 19.50 12.27
CA ILE A 113 -14.22 18.52 11.20
C ILE A 113 -14.95 17.21 11.51
N LEU A 114 -14.87 16.72 12.74
CA LEU A 114 -15.57 15.52 13.17
C LEU A 114 -17.09 15.70 13.04
N PHE A 115 -17.62 16.86 13.41
CA PHE A 115 -19.04 17.18 13.21
C PHE A 115 -19.43 17.14 11.74
N LEU A 116 -18.66 17.77 10.84
CA LEU A 116 -18.93 17.77 9.41
C LEU A 116 -18.86 16.37 8.78
N ILE A 117 -17.83 15.58 9.13
CA ILE A 117 -17.64 14.20 8.66
C ILE A 117 -18.80 13.32 9.14
N THR A 118 -19.21 13.46 10.40
CA THR A 118 -20.30 12.66 10.99
C THR A 118 -21.65 12.96 10.34
N HIS A 119 -21.90 14.21 9.94
CA HIS A 119 -23.17 14.64 9.36
C HIS A 119 -23.14 14.74 7.82
N MET A 120 -22.07 14.26 7.19
CA MET A 120 -21.94 14.29 5.73
C MET A 120 -22.98 13.36 5.08
N PRO A 121 -23.69 13.81 4.03
CA PRO A 121 -24.62 12.96 3.29
C PRO A 121 -23.94 11.73 2.68
N MET A 122 -24.64 10.59 2.65
CA MET A 122 -24.10 9.31 2.19
C MET A 122 -23.53 9.33 0.77
N TRP A 123 -24.07 10.13 -0.14
CA TRP A 123 -23.56 10.21 -1.50
C TRP A 123 -22.15 10.84 -1.53
N LEU A 124 -21.88 11.84 -0.70
CA LEU A 124 -20.58 12.50 -0.62
C LEU A 124 -19.55 11.58 0.04
N TRP A 125 -19.98 10.86 1.09
CA TRP A 125 -19.21 9.77 1.69
C TRP A 125 -18.83 8.69 0.67
N ARG A 126 -19.76 8.28 -0.20
CA ARG A 126 -19.50 7.30 -1.26
C ARG A 126 -18.48 7.79 -2.27
N LEU A 127 -18.54 9.07 -2.66
CA LEU A 127 -17.55 9.65 -3.57
C LEU A 127 -16.15 9.71 -2.94
N ALA A 128 -16.06 10.08 -1.65
CA ALA A 128 -14.79 10.09 -0.92
C ALA A 128 -14.20 8.68 -0.80
N LEU A 129 -15.02 7.69 -0.39
CA LEU A 129 -14.62 6.29 -0.29
C LEU A 129 -14.25 5.67 -1.66
N ALA A 130 -14.93 6.07 -2.73
CA ALA A 130 -14.63 5.55 -4.06
C ALA A 130 -13.18 5.81 -4.48
N GLN A 131 -12.60 6.95 -4.08
CA GLN A 131 -11.21 7.27 -4.39
C GLN A 131 -10.23 6.40 -3.61
N THR A 132 -10.54 6.04 -2.36
CA THR A 132 -9.65 5.24 -1.52
C THR A 132 -9.60 3.77 -1.95
N VAL A 133 -10.65 3.26 -2.59
CA VAL A 133 -10.73 1.86 -3.05
C VAL A 133 -10.33 1.65 -4.52
N LYS A 134 -9.89 2.70 -5.23
CA LYS A 134 -9.44 2.56 -6.63
C LYS A 134 -8.17 1.74 -6.77
N ILE A 135 -7.25 1.87 -5.82
CA ILE A 135 -5.96 1.17 -5.86
C ILE A 135 -6.13 -0.18 -5.16
N ARG A 136 -6.17 -1.26 -5.94
CA ARG A 136 -6.30 -2.65 -5.48
C ARG A 136 -5.43 -3.56 -6.37
N PRO A 137 -4.09 -3.48 -6.26
CA PRO A 137 -3.21 -4.27 -7.08
C PRO A 137 -3.44 -5.76 -6.82
N GLN A 138 -3.36 -6.57 -7.87
CA GLN A 138 -3.42 -8.03 -7.77
C GLN A 138 -2.11 -8.68 -8.18
N VAL A 139 -1.93 -9.92 -7.75
CA VAL A 139 -0.82 -10.75 -8.22
C VAL A 139 -1.17 -11.27 -9.62
N GLY A 140 -0.51 -10.73 -10.63
CA GLY A 140 -0.86 -10.89 -12.04
C GLY A 140 -0.66 -12.31 -12.59
N PHE A 141 0.01 -13.20 -11.88
CA PHE A 141 0.19 -14.60 -12.25
C PHE A 141 -0.71 -15.57 -11.47
N LEU A 142 -1.57 -15.06 -10.58
CA LEU A 142 -2.60 -15.86 -9.91
C LEU A 142 -3.92 -15.80 -10.68
N THR A 143 -4.89 -16.61 -10.26
CA THR A 143 -6.27 -16.56 -10.78
C THR A 143 -6.87 -15.19 -10.53
N ASN A 144 -7.40 -14.55 -11.58
CA ASN A 144 -8.08 -13.26 -11.45
C ASN A 144 -9.28 -13.38 -10.51
N ILE A 145 -9.33 -12.50 -9.51
CA ILE A 145 -10.49 -12.41 -8.63
C ILE A 145 -11.56 -11.59 -9.37
N PRO A 146 -12.79 -12.12 -9.54
CA PRO A 146 -13.84 -11.40 -10.23
C PRO A 146 -14.11 -10.06 -9.54
N LEU A 147 -14.30 -9.02 -10.35
CA LEU A 147 -14.58 -7.68 -9.85
C LEU A 147 -15.86 -7.69 -8.99
N ARG A 148 -15.72 -7.21 -7.76
CA ARG A 148 -16.85 -6.99 -6.84
C ARG A 148 -16.99 -5.49 -6.56
N GLY A 149 -18.23 -5.02 -6.54
CA GLY A 149 -18.57 -3.63 -6.27
C GLY A 149 -18.70 -2.77 -7.52
N THR A 150 -18.87 -1.46 -7.32
CA THR A 150 -19.18 -0.48 -8.38
C THR A 150 -17.99 0.32 -8.88
N VAL A 151 -16.87 0.30 -8.15
CA VAL A 151 -15.67 1.06 -8.48
C VAL A 151 -14.72 0.17 -9.28
N VAL A 152 -14.34 0.62 -10.48
CA VAL A 152 -13.34 -0.05 -11.31
C VAL A 152 -11.94 0.19 -10.71
N PRO A 153 -11.14 -0.86 -10.47
CA PRO A 153 -9.79 -0.70 -9.95
C PRO A 153 -8.85 -0.14 -11.02
N ILE A 154 -7.85 0.62 -10.57
CA ILE A 154 -6.71 1.00 -11.40
C ILE A 154 -5.75 -0.19 -11.41
N ILE A 155 -5.47 -0.71 -12.60
CA ILE A 155 -4.52 -1.81 -12.79
C ILE A 155 -3.10 -1.24 -12.70
N SER A 156 -2.27 -1.86 -11.86
CA SER A 156 -0.88 -1.44 -11.69
C SER A 156 0.01 -1.86 -12.87
N PRO A 157 1.04 -1.07 -13.24
CA PRO A 157 1.98 -1.45 -14.30
C PRO A 157 2.64 -2.82 -14.05
N SER A 158 3.07 -3.09 -12.82
CA SER A 158 3.61 -4.38 -12.40
C SER A 158 2.63 -5.53 -12.64
N GLU A 159 1.36 -5.38 -12.27
CA GLU A 159 0.31 -6.37 -12.50
C GLU A 159 0.09 -6.68 -13.99
N GLN A 160 0.08 -5.65 -14.85
CA GLN A 160 -0.04 -5.84 -16.30
C GLN A 160 1.12 -6.65 -16.87
N LYS A 161 2.36 -6.34 -16.45
CA LYS A 161 3.56 -7.09 -16.88
C LYS A 161 3.46 -8.56 -16.46
N ALA A 162 3.16 -8.82 -15.19
CA ALA A 162 3.03 -10.18 -14.68
C ALA A 162 1.91 -10.98 -15.38
N ARG A 163 0.77 -10.34 -15.66
CA ARG A 163 -0.35 -10.96 -16.37
C ARG A 163 0.02 -11.33 -17.81
N GLY A 164 0.67 -10.42 -18.55
CA GLY A 164 1.12 -10.68 -19.91
C GLY A 164 2.10 -11.85 -19.97
N GLU A 165 3.08 -11.88 -19.06
CA GLU A 165 4.04 -12.99 -18.95
C GLU A 165 3.37 -14.33 -18.58
N PHE A 166 2.37 -14.29 -17.70
CA PHE A 166 1.62 -15.49 -17.35
C PHE A 166 0.86 -16.05 -18.56
N GLU A 167 0.15 -15.20 -19.30
CA GLU A 167 -0.63 -15.61 -20.48
C GLU A 167 0.26 -16.19 -21.58
N GLN A 168 1.41 -15.56 -21.86
CA GLN A 168 2.39 -16.07 -22.82
C GLN A 168 2.90 -17.47 -22.43
N ARG A 169 3.25 -17.68 -21.15
CA ARG A 169 3.71 -18.98 -20.66
C ARG A 169 2.62 -20.06 -20.73
N GLN A 170 1.34 -19.70 -20.51
CA GLN A 170 0.22 -20.64 -20.66
C GLN A 170 0.00 -21.01 -22.12
N GLN A 171 0.09 -20.05 -23.05
CA GLN A 171 -0.06 -20.32 -24.48
C GLN A 171 1.05 -21.25 -25.00
N GLN A 172 2.30 -21.02 -24.60
CA GLN A 172 3.43 -21.90 -24.93
C GLN A 172 3.25 -23.32 -24.37
N ARG A 173 2.78 -23.44 -23.12
CA ARG A 173 2.49 -24.73 -22.50
C ARG A 173 1.36 -25.47 -23.23
N GLY A 174 0.29 -24.78 -23.60
CA GLY A 174 -0.82 -25.37 -24.35
C GLY A 174 -0.43 -25.81 -25.77
N ALA A 175 0.44 -25.05 -26.45
CA ALA A 175 0.93 -25.39 -27.78
C ALA A 175 1.89 -26.58 -27.81
N SER A 176 2.54 -26.92 -26.69
CA SER A 176 3.45 -28.07 -26.60
C SER A 176 2.75 -29.44 -26.56
N TRP A 177 1.41 -29.47 -26.47
CA TRP A 177 0.60 -30.70 -26.40
C TRP A 177 -0.27 -30.95 -27.65
N VAL A 178 -0.07 -30.15 -28.71
CA VAL A 178 -0.72 -30.31 -30.04
C VAL A 178 0.35 -30.62 -31.06
#